data_AF-A0A2M7NFC9-F1
#
_entry.id   AF-A0A2M7NFC9-F1
#
_cell.length_a   1.000
_cell.length_b   1.000
_cell.length_c   1.000
_cell.angle_alpha   90.00
_cell.angle_beta   90.00
_cell.angle_gamma   90.00
#
_symmetry.space_group_name_H-M   'P 1'
#
loop_
_entity.id
_entity.type
_entity.pdbx_description
1 polymer ?
#
loop_
_entity_poly.entity_id
_entity_poly.type
_entity_poly.pdbx_seq_one_letter_code
_entity_poly.pdbx_strand_id
1 'polypeptide(L)'
;RYFYNRAKAKKILKEYEAAIEDYNKAIALNEHVADMYLERGELFLTLNKGNESIKDLDKAVMLNASEKMAYYNRAEAHYLLHELKDAVIDLEKCVRLDKKFGKGHYRLAQIALEINQNRATRDICLHLKSANRFGCSEAESLINKVCR
;
A
#
# COMPACT_ATOMS: atom_id res chain seq x y z
N ARG A 1 12.82 -22.08 4.10
CA ARG A 1 12.77 -20.62 4.39
C ARG A 1 13.95 -19.86 3.78
N TYR A 2 14.92 -20.56 3.18
CA TYR A 2 16.17 -19.98 2.67
C TYR A 2 15.93 -18.91 1.60
N PHE A 3 15.15 -19.22 0.57
CA PHE A 3 14.90 -18.30 -0.53
C PHE A 3 14.14 -17.04 -0.07
N TYR A 4 13.18 -17.18 0.85
CA TYR A 4 12.49 -16.01 1.41
C TYR A 4 13.46 -15.05 2.09
N ASN A 5 14.25 -15.54 3.05
CA ASN A 5 15.18 -14.69 3.80
C ASN A 5 16.23 -14.05 2.87
N ARG A 6 16.69 -14.80 1.86
CA ARG A 6 17.61 -14.29 0.84
C ARG A 6 16.97 -13.22 -0.04
N ALA A 7 15.71 -13.40 -0.44
CA ALA A 7 14.95 -12.41 -1.19
C ALA A 7 14.81 -11.10 -0.39
N LYS A 8 14.50 -11.16 0.91
CA LYS A 8 14.45 -9.98 1.77
C LYS A 8 15.80 -9.26 1.84
N ALA A 9 16.89 -10.01 2.03
CA ALA A 9 18.23 -9.45 2.06
C ALA A 9 18.58 -8.74 0.75
N LYS A 10 18.30 -9.37 -0.39
CA LYS A 10 18.49 -8.78 -1.72
C LYS A 10 17.62 -7.55 -1.96
N LYS A 11 16.37 -7.55 -1.48
CA LYS A 11 15.49 -6.36 -1.51
C LYS A 11 16.14 -5.19 -0.78
N ILE A 12 16.71 -5.42 0.41
CA ILE A 12 17.42 -4.40 1.20
C ILE A 12 18.67 -3.90 0.47
N LEU A 13 19.40 -4.79 -0.20
CA LEU A 13 20.57 -4.48 -1.03
C LEU A 13 20.20 -3.83 -2.38
N LYS A 14 18.91 -3.66 -2.68
CA LYS A 14 18.37 -3.14 -3.94
C LYS A 14 18.66 -4.01 -5.17
N GLU A 15 18.94 -5.30 -4.95
CA GLU A 15 19.08 -6.30 -6.00
C GLU A 15 17.68 -6.85 -6.37
N TYR A 16 16.85 -6.00 -6.95
CA TYR A 16 15.41 -6.24 -7.06
C TYR A 16 15.05 -7.43 -7.95
N GLU A 17 15.68 -7.58 -9.11
CA GLU A 17 15.44 -8.71 -10.01
C GLU A 17 15.84 -10.04 -9.35
N ALA A 18 17.00 -10.05 -8.69
CA ALA A 18 17.49 -11.22 -7.98
C ALA A 18 16.64 -11.57 -6.75
N ALA A 19 16.02 -10.57 -6.11
CA ALA A 19 15.04 -10.77 -5.05
C ALA A 19 13.74 -11.37 -5.59
N ILE A 20 13.24 -10.91 -6.74
CA ILE A 20 12.04 -11.46 -7.40
C ILE A 20 12.26 -12.95 -7.73
N GLU A 21 13.41 -13.32 -8.28
CA GLU A 21 13.72 -14.73 -8.56
C GLU A 21 13.67 -15.60 -7.31
N ASP A 22 14.17 -15.08 -6.18
CA ASP A 22 14.14 -15.80 -4.91
C ASP A 22 12.73 -15.86 -4.31
N TYR A 23 11.92 -14.80 -4.44
CA TYR A 23 10.50 -14.87 -4.09
C TYR A 23 9.76 -15.90 -4.95
N ASN A 24 10.03 -15.98 -6.26
CA ASN A 24 9.44 -17.00 -7.15
C ASN A 24 9.75 -18.41 -6.66
N LYS A 25 11.02 -18.67 -6.30
CA LYS A 25 11.46 -19.96 -5.75
C LYS A 25 10.80 -20.26 -4.41
N ALA A 26 10.72 -19.27 -3.52
CA ALA A 26 10.08 -19.42 -2.21
C ALA A 26 8.59 -19.77 -2.33
N ILE A 27 7.87 -19.08 -3.23
CA ILE A 27 6.45 -19.32 -3.50
C ILE A 27 6.24 -20.72 -4.08
N ALA A 28 7.08 -21.16 -5.02
CA ALA A 28 6.99 -22.50 -5.60
C ALA A 28 7.20 -23.63 -4.56
N LEU A 29 7.92 -23.33 -3.47
CA LEU A 29 8.14 -24.25 -2.35
C LEU A 29 7.03 -24.19 -1.28
N ASN A 30 5.98 -23.38 -1.48
CA ASN A 30 4.82 -23.23 -0.60
C ASN A 30 5.12 -22.82 0.85
N GLU A 31 6.20 -22.07 1.08
CA GLU A 31 6.53 -21.57 2.41
C GLU A 31 5.95 -20.17 2.64
N HIS A 32 5.15 -19.97 3.70
CA HIS A 32 4.63 -18.65 4.11
C HIS A 32 4.07 -17.80 2.96
N VAL A 33 3.33 -18.47 2.07
CA VAL A 33 2.99 -17.98 0.73
C VAL A 33 2.33 -16.60 0.74
N ALA A 34 1.51 -16.32 1.75
CA ALA A 34 0.81 -15.05 1.91
C ALA A 34 1.79 -13.86 2.03
N ASP A 35 2.78 -13.95 2.91
CA ASP A 35 3.78 -12.89 3.12
C ASP A 35 4.72 -12.75 1.92
N MET A 36 4.98 -13.84 1.18
CA MET A 36 5.80 -13.78 -0.03
C MET A 36 5.14 -12.93 -1.11
N TYR A 37 3.84 -13.14 -1.32
CA TYR A 37 3.06 -12.36 -2.27
C TYR A 37 2.98 -10.89 -1.83
N LEU A 38 2.81 -10.60 -0.54
CA LEU A 38 2.84 -9.22 -0.04
C LEU A 38 4.18 -8.53 -0.33
N GLU A 39 5.28 -9.19 0.01
CA GLU A 39 6.63 -8.64 -0.12
C GLU A 39 7.07 -8.50 -1.59
N ARG A 40 6.68 -9.45 -2.45
CA ARG A 40 6.94 -9.37 -3.91
C ARG A 40 6.05 -8.32 -4.58
N GLY A 41 4.80 -8.18 -4.15
CA GLY A 41 3.90 -7.13 -4.59
C GLY A 41 4.40 -5.73 -4.25
N GLU A 42 4.93 -5.52 -3.05
CA GLU A 42 5.61 -4.27 -2.64
C GLU A 42 6.86 -4.01 -3.49
N LEU A 43 7.64 -5.05 -3.80
CA LEU A 43 8.80 -4.92 -4.65
C LEU A 43 8.41 -4.52 -6.09
N PHE A 44 7.30 -5.05 -6.62
CA PHE A 44 6.77 -4.61 -7.90
C PHE A 44 6.33 -3.14 -7.89
N LEU A 45 5.76 -2.61 -6.79
CA LEU A 45 5.52 -1.17 -6.64
C LEU A 45 6.80 -0.36 -6.77
N THR A 46 7.86 -0.79 -6.08
CA THR A 46 9.18 -0.13 -6.12
C THR A 46 9.75 -0.07 -7.55
N LEU A 47 9.38 -1.03 -8.39
CA LEU A 47 9.77 -1.12 -9.79
C LEU A 47 8.75 -0.48 -10.76
N ASN A 48 7.71 0.20 -10.26
CA ASN A 48 6.61 0.75 -11.04
C ASN A 48 5.86 -0.30 -11.90
N LYS A 49 5.80 -1.56 -11.45
CA LYS A 49 5.09 -2.66 -12.09
C LYS A 49 3.72 -2.86 -11.45
N GLY A 50 2.81 -1.91 -11.69
CA GLY A 50 1.50 -1.85 -11.04
C GLY A 50 0.64 -3.11 -11.25
N ASN A 51 0.56 -3.62 -12.49
CA ASN A 51 -0.25 -4.80 -12.80
C ASN A 51 0.26 -6.07 -12.11
N GLU A 52 1.58 -6.27 -12.08
CA GLU A 52 2.21 -7.39 -11.38
C GLU A 52 2.04 -7.26 -9.87
N SER A 53 2.13 -6.03 -9.35
CA SER A 53 1.88 -5.73 -7.95
C SER A 53 0.45 -6.09 -7.53
N ILE A 54 -0.57 -5.67 -8.29
CA ILE A 54 -1.98 -5.99 -8.00
C ILE A 54 -2.18 -7.51 -7.96
N LYS A 55 -1.68 -8.25 -8.95
CA LYS A 55 -1.82 -9.72 -9.00
C LYS A 55 -1.30 -10.41 -7.74
N ASP A 56 -0.14 -9.96 -7.25
CA ASP A 56 0.45 -10.49 -6.04
C ASP A 56 -0.31 -10.06 -4.79
N LEU A 57 -0.69 -8.80 -4.70
CA LEU A 57 -1.41 -8.27 -3.55
C LEU A 57 -2.82 -8.84 -3.43
N ASP A 58 -3.47 -9.18 -4.54
CA ASP A 58 -4.71 -9.96 -4.55
C ASP A 58 -4.52 -11.32 -3.88
N LYS A 59 -3.43 -12.03 -4.22
CA LYS A 59 -3.11 -13.30 -3.56
C LYS A 59 -2.80 -13.11 -2.08
N ALA A 60 -2.08 -12.05 -1.71
CA ALA A 60 -1.81 -11.73 -0.31
C ALA A 60 -3.11 -11.46 0.48
N VAL A 61 -4.02 -10.67 -0.08
CA VAL A 61 -5.35 -10.39 0.51
C VAL A 61 -6.17 -11.67 0.63
N MET A 62 -6.25 -12.49 -0.42
CA MET A 62 -6.98 -13.77 -0.38
C MET A 62 -6.44 -14.73 0.69
N LEU A 63 -5.14 -14.65 0.99
CA LEU A 63 -4.47 -15.49 1.97
C LEU A 63 -4.37 -14.82 3.36
N ASN A 64 -5.00 -13.65 3.56
CA ASN A 64 -5.01 -12.86 4.79
C ASN A 64 -3.60 -12.46 5.31
N ALA A 65 -2.63 -12.23 4.41
CA ALA A 65 -1.32 -11.72 4.81
C ALA A 65 -1.40 -10.25 5.23
N SER A 66 -0.99 -9.96 6.48
CA SER A 66 -0.82 -8.61 7.03
C SER A 66 -1.86 -7.61 6.50
N GLU A 67 -3.14 -7.94 6.66
CA GLU A 67 -4.25 -7.46 5.82
C GLU A 67 -4.21 -5.96 5.51
N LYS A 68 -4.00 -5.09 6.52
CA LYS A 68 -3.94 -3.64 6.32
C LYS A 68 -2.87 -3.21 5.31
N MET A 69 -1.69 -3.84 5.33
CA MET A 69 -0.58 -3.52 4.44
C MET A 69 -0.83 -4.04 3.03
N ALA A 70 -1.49 -5.20 2.89
CA ALA A 70 -1.88 -5.72 1.59
C ALA A 70 -2.85 -4.76 0.87
N TYR A 71 -3.89 -4.28 1.58
CA TYR A 71 -4.81 -3.28 1.03
C TYR A 71 -4.12 -1.94 0.76
N TYR A 72 -3.26 -1.46 1.66
CA TYR A 72 -2.50 -0.21 1.44
C TYR A 72 -1.64 -0.29 0.18
N ASN A 73 -0.83 -1.35 0.05
CA ASN A 73 0.04 -1.53 -1.11
C ASN A 73 -0.79 -1.70 -2.39
N ARG A 74 -1.95 -2.37 -2.33
CA ARG A 74 -2.79 -2.57 -3.53
C ARG A 74 -3.43 -1.26 -3.98
N ALA A 75 -3.80 -0.41 -3.03
CA ALA A 75 -4.23 0.94 -3.35
C ALA A 75 -3.13 1.78 -4.02
N GLU A 76 -1.88 1.67 -3.56
CA GLU A 76 -0.76 2.33 -4.24
C GLU A 76 -0.54 1.79 -5.66
N ALA A 77 -0.78 0.50 -5.89
CA ALA A 77 -0.69 -0.11 -7.21
C ALA A 77 -1.80 0.41 -8.13
N HIS A 78 -3.04 0.47 -7.64
CA HIS A 78 -4.16 1.09 -8.35
C HIS A 78 -3.89 2.56 -8.66
N TYR A 79 -3.36 3.31 -7.69
CA TYR A 79 -2.97 4.71 -7.89
C TYR A 79 -1.91 4.87 -9.00
N LEU A 80 -0.90 4.01 -9.03
CA LEU A 80 0.12 3.98 -10.09
C LEU A 80 -0.48 3.74 -11.49
N LEU A 81 -1.58 2.98 -11.56
CA LEU A 81 -2.32 2.72 -12.80
C LEU A 81 -3.44 3.75 -13.08
N HIS A 82 -3.53 4.81 -12.28
CA HIS A 82 -4.61 5.82 -12.32
C HIS A 82 -6.02 5.27 -12.06
N GLU A 83 -6.13 4.13 -11.39
CA GLU A 83 -7.38 3.48 -10.96
C GLU A 83 -7.82 4.05 -9.60
N LEU A 84 -8.07 5.37 -9.57
CA LEU A 84 -8.24 6.11 -8.31
C LEU A 84 -9.41 5.63 -7.44
N LYS A 85 -10.50 5.13 -8.05
CA LYS A 85 -11.67 4.61 -7.32
C LYS A 85 -11.33 3.34 -6.55
N ASP A 86 -10.63 2.41 -7.19
CA ASP A 86 -10.22 1.16 -6.57
C ASP A 86 -9.19 1.41 -5.46
N ALA A 87 -8.28 2.37 -5.68
CA ALA A 87 -7.35 2.83 -4.64
C ALA A 87 -8.08 3.35 -3.39
N VAL A 88 -9.14 4.14 -3.56
CA VAL A 88 -9.97 4.62 -2.44
C VAL A 88 -10.63 3.47 -1.69
N ILE A 89 -11.24 2.52 -2.40
CA ILE A 89 -11.91 1.36 -1.79
C ILE A 89 -10.93 0.56 -0.91
N ASP A 90 -9.72 0.33 -1.41
CA ASP A 90 -8.68 -0.38 -0.68
C ASP A 90 -8.16 0.41 0.52
N LEU A 91 -7.96 1.72 0.39
CA LEU A 91 -7.55 2.56 1.50
C LEU A 91 -8.62 2.66 2.59
N GLU A 92 -9.90 2.71 2.23
CA GLU A 92 -11.00 2.62 3.18
C GLU A 92 -11.02 1.29 3.93
N LYS A 93 -10.71 0.19 3.25
CA LYS A 93 -10.54 -1.11 3.92
C LYS A 93 -9.32 -1.12 4.84
N CYS A 94 -8.20 -0.58 4.39
CA CYS A 94 -6.96 -0.44 5.16
C CYS A 94 -7.18 0.31 6.48
N VAL A 95 -7.79 1.50 6.44
CA VAL A 95 -8.03 2.31 7.66
C VAL A 95 -9.15 1.75 8.55
N ARG A 96 -10.06 0.94 8.00
CA ARG A 96 -11.03 0.19 8.82
C ARG A 96 -10.36 -0.92 9.62
N LEU A 97 -9.38 -1.60 9.02
CA LEU A 97 -8.58 -2.64 9.68
C LEU A 97 -7.66 -2.06 10.75
N ASP A 98 -7.06 -0.89 10.49
CA ASP A 98 -6.26 -0.16 11.47
C ASP A 98 -6.53 1.34 11.42
N LYS A 99 -7.40 1.79 12.32
CA LYS A 99 -7.79 3.22 12.45
C LYS A 99 -6.63 4.12 12.89
N LYS A 100 -5.52 3.56 13.37
CA LYS A 100 -4.33 4.32 13.77
C LYS A 100 -3.28 4.35 12.66
N PHE A 101 -3.56 3.82 11.48
CA PHE A 101 -2.63 3.83 10.38
C PHE A 101 -2.63 5.19 9.67
N GLY A 102 -1.80 6.11 10.18
CA GLY A 102 -1.71 7.49 9.69
C GLY A 102 -1.44 7.59 8.18
N LYS A 103 -0.56 6.74 7.65
CA LYS A 103 -0.25 6.68 6.21
C LYS A 103 -1.47 6.34 5.37
N GLY A 104 -2.27 5.36 5.78
CA GLY A 104 -3.51 5.01 5.09
C GLY A 104 -4.50 6.17 5.06
N HIS A 105 -4.69 6.86 6.19
CA HIS A 105 -5.53 8.06 6.24
C HIS A 105 -5.02 9.18 5.35
N TYR A 106 -3.70 9.40 5.31
CA TYR A 106 -3.08 10.42 4.49
C TYR A 106 -3.30 10.14 2.99
N ARG A 107 -2.97 8.94 2.53
CA ARG A 107 -3.13 8.54 1.13
C ARG A 107 -4.60 8.58 0.70
N LEU A 108 -5.52 8.13 1.56
CA LEU A 108 -6.96 8.20 1.30
C LEU A 108 -7.40 9.64 1.04
N ALA A 109 -6.99 10.56 1.91
CA ALA A 109 -7.33 11.98 1.76
C ALA A 109 -6.72 12.61 0.51
N GLN A 110 -5.47 12.26 0.15
CA GLN A 110 -4.83 12.77 -1.06
C GLN A 110 -5.57 12.35 -2.32
N ILE A 111 -5.87 11.06 -2.47
CA ILE A 111 -6.57 10.54 -3.65
C ILE A 111 -8.00 11.08 -3.70
N ALA A 112 -8.70 11.18 -2.56
CA ALA A 112 -10.03 11.76 -2.50
C ALA A 112 -10.04 13.25 -2.88
N LEU A 113 -9.00 14.01 -2.52
CA LEU A 113 -8.83 15.40 -2.98
C LEU A 113 -8.63 15.48 -4.49
N GLU A 114 -7.83 14.59 -5.06
CA GLU A 114 -7.59 14.53 -6.50
C GLU A 114 -8.88 14.26 -7.27
N ILE A 115 -9.64 13.23 -6.85
CA ILE A 115 -10.96 12.90 -7.43
C ILE A 115 -11.91 14.08 -7.32
N ASN A 116 -11.89 14.80 -6.18
CA ASN A 116 -12.79 15.92 -5.93
C ASN A 116 -12.23 17.28 -6.39
N GLN A 117 -11.28 17.30 -7.35
CA GLN A 117 -10.74 18.52 -7.94
C GLN A 117 -10.21 19.51 -6.89
N ASN A 118 -9.51 19.01 -5.87
CA ASN A 118 -8.98 19.74 -4.73
C ASN A 118 -10.02 20.42 -3.82
N ARG A 119 -11.30 20.04 -3.91
CA ARG A 119 -12.33 20.51 -2.99
C ARG A 119 -12.39 19.58 -1.79
N ALA A 120 -12.04 20.09 -0.61
CA ALA A 120 -12.10 19.28 0.60
C ALA A 120 -13.54 19.12 1.09
N THR A 121 -13.92 17.89 1.39
CA THR A 121 -15.15 17.58 2.13
C THR A 121 -14.83 17.42 3.62
N ARG A 122 -15.88 17.37 4.44
CA ARG A 122 -15.74 17.07 5.87
C ARG A 122 -14.96 15.77 6.11
N ASP A 123 -15.25 14.73 5.33
CA ASP A 123 -14.64 13.41 5.49
C ASP A 123 -13.15 13.42 5.12
N ILE A 124 -12.79 14.11 4.02
CA ILE A 124 -11.38 14.34 3.65
C ILE A 124 -10.63 15.01 4.80
N CYS A 125 -11.22 16.05 5.39
CA CYS A 125 -10.60 16.76 6.51
C CYS A 125 -10.50 15.90 7.78
N LEU A 126 -11.45 15.00 8.03
CA LEU A 126 -11.36 14.03 9.13
C LEU A 126 -10.21 13.05 8.93
N HIS A 127 -9.99 12.58 7.70
CA HIS A 127 -8.85 11.73 7.37
C HIS A 127 -7.52 12.46 7.50
N LEU A 128 -7.40 13.71 7.01
CA LEU A 128 -6.19 14.50 7.19
C LEU A 128 -5.86 14.75 8.67
N LYS A 129 -6.86 15.12 9.48
CA LYS A 129 -6.68 15.30 10.93
C LYS A 129 -6.27 14.00 11.63
N SER A 130 -6.87 12.87 11.24
CA SER A 130 -6.49 11.54 11.74
C SER A 130 -5.06 11.18 11.34
N ALA A 131 -4.67 11.44 10.09
CA ALA A 131 -3.32 11.23 9.60
C ALA A 131 -2.28 12.00 10.42
N ASN A 132 -2.52 13.30 10.65
CA ASN A 132 -1.63 14.13 11.47
C ASN A 132 -1.53 13.60 12.91
N ARG A 133 -2.68 13.26 13.52
CA ARG A 133 -2.74 12.68 14.87
C ARG A 133 -1.94 11.37 14.98
N PHE A 134 -1.89 10.58 13.92
CA PHE A 134 -1.23 9.27 13.90
C PHE A 134 0.15 9.29 13.20
N GLY A 135 0.82 10.44 13.20
CA GLY A 135 2.25 10.54 12.88
C GLY A 135 2.61 10.86 11.43
N CYS A 136 1.63 11.23 10.59
CA CYS A 136 1.91 11.82 9.27
C CYS A 136 1.88 13.34 9.36
N SER A 137 3.02 13.95 9.73
CA SER A 137 3.16 15.40 9.85
C SER A 137 2.95 16.13 8.51
N GLU A 138 3.14 15.44 7.38
CA GLU A 138 2.88 15.98 6.04
C GLU A 138 1.41 16.40 5.86
N ALA A 139 0.49 15.79 6.62
CA ALA A 139 -0.93 16.13 6.62
C ALA A 139 -1.20 17.56 7.10
N GLU A 140 -0.39 18.12 7.99
CA GLU A 140 -0.60 19.46 8.56
C GLU A 140 -0.64 20.54 7.47
N SER A 141 0.27 20.46 6.50
CA SER A 141 0.32 21.37 5.37
C SER A 141 -0.98 21.37 4.55
N LEU A 142 -1.55 20.19 4.31
CA LEU A 142 -2.80 20.03 3.58
C LEU A 142 -3.98 20.52 4.41
N ILE A 143 -4.04 20.21 5.70
CA ILE A 143 -5.10 20.70 6.61
C ILE A 143 -5.20 22.22 6.53
N ASN A 144 -4.08 22.93 6.69
CA ASN A 144 -4.06 24.39 6.69
C ASN A 144 -4.46 24.99 5.33
N LYS A 145 -4.22 24.25 4.25
CA LYS A 145 -4.56 24.68 2.88
C LYS A 145 -6.03 24.46 2.55
N VAL A 146 -6.62 23.32 2.94
CA VAL A 146 -7.93 22.89 2.41
C VAL A 146 -9.04 22.74 3.45
N CYS A 147 -8.73 22.65 4.75
CA CYS A 147 -9.69 22.34 5.82
C CYS A 147 -10.01 23.55 6.70
N ARG A 148 -10.34 24.68 6.08
CA ARG A 148 -10.74 25.92 6.75
C ARG A 148 -12.19 25.89 7.21
#